data_AF-A0A945FSW5-F1
#
_entry.id   AF-A0A945FSW5-F1
#
_cell.length_a   1.000
_cell.length_b   1.000
_cell.length_c   1.000
_cell.angle_alpha   90.00
_cell.angle_beta   90.00
_cell.angle_gamma   90.00
#
_symmetry.space_group_name_H-M   'P 1'
#
loop_
_entity.id
_entity.type
_entity.pdbx_description
1 polymer ?
#
loop_
_entity_poly.entity_id
_entity_poly.type
_entity_poly.pdbx_seq_one_letter_code
_entity_poly.pdbx_strand_id
1 'polypeptide(L)'
;MKTQLNRRHFLRGAGALIALPALESIGFRRFALAADKAPAKPPKRMIFLGIGYGVTSEAWFPDINDKGVSYKLPEGLKPLARHKNDFTIVQGCKHHFSRQAHWGSTYWLTGANQYGTPGQSFSNTISADQVAAAQFGKHTRYTSIQLASDANDRNGHGPGNSLAWDQRGKPLSAWNSPMETYLKLFAADDIPLAQRRAMLVEERSVLDSVMIEAQDMQRGLTKSDTDKLDEYFQSIRDIETRLSKAEQWMDVPKSRAPLEDPEKALVGRSEIEIMYKLMVASLQTDNTRVITYRE
;
A
#
# COMPACT_ATOMS: atom_id res chain seq x y z
N MET A 1 -40.78 -45.59 -18.45
CA MET A 1 -41.60 -44.37 -18.61
C MET A 1 -40.69 -43.16 -18.62
N LYS A 2 -40.68 -42.34 -19.68
CA LYS A 2 -39.96 -41.06 -19.72
C LYS A 2 -40.85 -39.97 -19.14
N THR A 3 -40.45 -39.36 -18.03
CA THR A 3 -41.09 -38.14 -17.50
C THR A 3 -40.41 -36.93 -18.11
N GLN A 4 -41.12 -36.22 -19.00
CA GLN A 4 -40.68 -34.90 -19.47
C GLN A 4 -41.09 -33.83 -18.46
N LEU A 5 -40.10 -33.19 -17.84
CA LEU A 5 -40.30 -31.97 -17.04
C LEU A 5 -40.61 -30.81 -18.00
N ASN A 6 -41.83 -30.31 -17.92
CA ASN A 6 -42.32 -29.24 -18.79
C ASN A 6 -41.83 -27.87 -18.28
N ARG A 7 -41.27 -27.03 -19.17
CA ARG A 7 -40.74 -25.66 -18.91
C ARG A 7 -41.70 -24.77 -18.10
N ARG A 8 -43.01 -25.02 -18.22
CA ARG A 8 -44.07 -24.27 -17.53
C ARG A 8 -44.18 -24.57 -16.03
N HIS A 9 -43.69 -25.72 -15.55
CA HIS A 9 -43.60 -26.04 -14.11
C HIS A 9 -42.39 -25.41 -13.45
N PHE A 10 -41.25 -25.31 -14.15
CA PHE A 10 -40.04 -24.68 -13.63
C PHE A 10 -40.24 -23.18 -13.35
N LEU A 11 -40.94 -22.48 -14.24
CA LEU A 11 -41.17 -21.03 -14.11
C LEU A 11 -42.27 -20.65 -13.10
N ARG A 12 -43.07 -21.62 -12.62
CA ARG A 12 -44.06 -21.38 -11.55
C ARG A 12 -43.46 -21.43 -10.14
N GLY A 13 -42.23 -21.93 -9.98
CA GLY A 13 -41.55 -22.02 -8.67
C GLY A 13 -40.60 -20.86 -8.34
N ALA A 14 -40.30 -19.97 -9.29
CA ALA A 14 -39.28 -18.92 -9.13
C ALA A 14 -39.80 -17.59 -8.57
N GLY A 15 -41.10 -17.46 -8.30
CA GLY A 15 -41.75 -16.17 -7.99
C GLY A 15 -41.91 -15.81 -6.51
N ALA A 16 -41.52 -16.68 -5.56
CA ALA A 16 -41.78 -16.44 -4.14
C ALA A 16 -40.66 -16.97 -3.21
N LEU A 17 -39.40 -16.68 -3.52
CA LEU A 17 -38.33 -16.74 -2.52
C LEU A 17 -38.20 -15.37 -1.87
N ILE A 18 -39.00 -15.15 -0.83
CA ILE A 18 -38.69 -14.13 0.18
C ILE A 18 -37.32 -14.50 0.74
N ALA A 19 -36.35 -13.58 0.63
CA ALA A 19 -35.02 -13.74 1.16
C ALA A 19 -35.09 -13.89 2.69
N LEU A 20 -35.08 -15.14 3.17
CA LEU A 20 -34.88 -15.42 4.58
C LEU A 20 -33.42 -15.10 4.95
N PRO A 21 -33.17 -14.47 6.10
CA PRO A 21 -31.82 -14.30 6.63
C PRO A 21 -31.15 -15.67 6.76
N ALA A 22 -29.88 -15.77 6.33
CA ALA A 22 -29.13 -17.00 6.46
C ALA A 22 -28.93 -17.34 7.94
N LEU A 23 -29.53 -18.45 8.39
CA LEU A 23 -29.34 -19.01 9.72
C LEU A 23 -28.04 -19.84 9.72
N GLU A 24 -27.06 -19.44 10.53
CA GLU A 24 -25.75 -20.10 10.64
C GLU A 24 -25.82 -21.56 11.11
N SER A 25 -26.96 -21.99 11.66
CA SER A 25 -27.19 -23.34 12.18
C SER A 25 -27.35 -24.43 11.12
N ILE A 26 -27.54 -24.06 9.84
CA ILE A 26 -27.61 -25.02 8.73
C ILE A 26 -26.30 -24.90 7.96
N GLY A 27 -25.36 -25.81 8.20
CA GLY A 27 -24.00 -25.78 7.67
C GLY A 27 -23.92 -25.56 6.14
N PHE A 28 -23.82 -24.29 5.74
CA PHE A 28 -23.71 -23.83 4.35
C PHE A 28 -22.34 -24.10 3.70
N ARG A 29 -21.42 -24.77 4.41
CA ARG A 29 -20.06 -25.08 3.92
C ARG A 29 -20.03 -25.99 2.69
N ARG A 30 -21.13 -26.68 2.35
CA ARG A 30 -21.18 -27.60 1.20
C ARG A 30 -21.70 -26.98 -0.11
N PHE A 31 -22.30 -25.79 -0.08
CA PHE A 31 -22.81 -25.12 -1.29
C PHE A 31 -21.94 -23.98 -1.81
N ALA A 32 -20.95 -23.53 -1.03
CA ALA A 32 -19.95 -22.55 -1.48
C ALA A 32 -18.93 -23.12 -2.49
N LEU A 33 -18.79 -24.45 -2.57
CA LEU A 33 -17.83 -25.14 -3.46
C LEU A 33 -18.23 -25.15 -4.96
N ALA A 34 -19.41 -24.63 -5.31
CA ALA A 34 -19.91 -24.62 -6.68
C ALA A 34 -19.87 -23.24 -7.38
N ALA A 35 -19.35 -22.20 -6.71
CA ALA A 35 -19.20 -20.86 -7.30
C ALA A 35 -17.84 -20.64 -8.01
N ASP A 36 -16.86 -21.54 -7.82
CA ASP A 36 -15.50 -21.36 -8.32
C ASP A 36 -15.27 -21.96 -9.72
N LYS A 37 -15.89 -21.38 -10.76
CA LYS A 37 -15.52 -21.66 -12.17
C LYS A 37 -15.57 -20.45 -13.11
N ALA A 38 -15.49 -19.21 -12.59
CA ALA A 38 -14.96 -18.12 -13.38
C ALA A 38 -13.43 -18.11 -13.21
N PRO A 39 -12.61 -17.97 -14.27
CA PRO A 39 -11.18 -17.77 -14.06
C PRO A 39 -11.03 -16.52 -13.18
N ALA A 40 -10.40 -16.69 -12.01
CA ALA A 40 -10.17 -15.60 -11.09
C ALA A 40 -9.43 -14.49 -11.84
N LYS A 41 -10.05 -13.32 -11.97
CA LYS A 41 -9.40 -12.17 -12.60
C LYS A 41 -8.08 -11.92 -11.85
N PRO A 42 -6.94 -11.80 -12.54
CA PRO A 42 -5.68 -11.50 -11.88
C PRO A 42 -5.83 -10.26 -10.99
N PRO A 43 -5.29 -10.27 -9.75
CA PRO A 43 -5.45 -9.14 -8.86
C PRO A 43 -4.76 -7.91 -9.45
N LYS A 44 -5.43 -6.76 -9.32
CA LYS A 44 -4.85 -5.46 -9.70
C LYS A 44 -3.73 -5.12 -8.73
N ARG A 45 -2.64 -4.58 -9.27
CA ARG A 45 -1.44 -4.18 -8.54
C ARG A 45 -1.03 -2.78 -8.98
N MET A 46 -0.49 -2.00 -8.07
CA MET A 46 -0.05 -0.63 -8.31
C MET A 46 1.34 -0.41 -7.71
N ILE A 47 2.21 0.22 -8.49
CA ILE A 47 3.52 0.66 -8.03
C ILE A 47 3.64 2.16 -8.33
N PHE A 48 4.12 2.92 -7.35
CA PHE A 48 4.52 4.31 -7.50
C PHE A 48 6.02 4.41 -7.35
N LEU A 49 6.71 4.90 -8.38
CA LEU A 49 8.17 5.08 -8.40
C LEU A 49 8.49 6.58 -8.45
N GLY A 50 9.05 7.11 -7.36
CA GLY A 50 9.58 8.46 -7.34
C GLY A 50 11.07 8.43 -7.62
N ILE A 51 11.48 9.13 -8.68
CA ILE A 51 12.87 9.27 -9.10
C ILE A 51 13.38 10.56 -8.44
N GLY A 52 14.18 10.45 -7.36
CA GLY A 52 14.58 11.56 -6.49
C GLY A 52 14.84 12.90 -7.20
N TYR A 53 16.02 13.05 -7.81
CA TYR A 53 16.42 14.25 -8.55
C TYR A 53 15.76 14.42 -9.92
N GLY A 54 14.80 13.56 -10.24
CA GLY A 54 14.13 13.54 -11.53
C GLY A 54 15.00 12.95 -12.62
N VAL A 55 14.79 13.44 -13.84
CA VAL A 55 15.27 12.85 -15.07
C VAL A 55 15.81 13.94 -15.98
N THR A 56 16.77 13.61 -16.84
CA THR A 56 17.24 14.53 -17.89
C THR A 56 16.09 14.75 -18.88
N SER A 57 15.51 15.96 -18.86
CA SER A 57 14.24 16.25 -19.52
C SER A 57 14.29 16.00 -21.04
N GLU A 58 15.43 16.32 -21.65
CA GLU A 58 15.73 16.18 -23.08
C GLU A 58 15.77 14.73 -23.53
N ALA A 59 16.03 13.80 -22.61
CA ALA A 59 16.12 12.37 -22.87
C ALA A 59 14.90 11.58 -22.35
N TRP A 60 14.04 12.17 -21.52
CA TRP A 60 12.92 11.47 -20.88
C TRP A 60 11.56 11.73 -21.51
N PHE A 61 11.33 12.94 -22.02
CA PHE A 61 10.03 13.31 -22.58
C PHE A 61 10.07 13.31 -24.12
N PRO A 62 8.98 12.90 -24.80
CA PRO A 62 8.84 13.12 -26.22
C PRO A 62 8.65 14.62 -26.52
N ASP A 63 8.83 15.01 -27.78
CA ASP A 63 8.50 16.35 -28.24
C ASP A 63 7.04 16.69 -27.86
N ILE A 64 6.78 17.89 -27.33
CA ILE A 64 5.46 18.30 -26.87
C ILE A 64 4.40 18.32 -27.99
N ASN A 65 4.83 18.41 -29.25
CA ASN A 65 3.99 18.37 -30.43
C ASN A 65 3.69 16.94 -30.89
N ASP A 66 4.48 15.95 -30.45
CA ASP A 66 4.34 14.55 -30.82
C ASP A 66 3.40 13.79 -29.85
N LYS A 67 2.10 13.90 -30.13
CA LYS A 67 1.02 13.44 -29.25
C LYS A 67 0.39 12.13 -29.74
N GLY A 68 -0.32 11.46 -28.82
CA GLY A 68 -1.05 10.22 -29.11
C GLY A 68 -0.15 8.99 -29.11
N VAL A 69 -0.64 7.87 -29.65
CA VAL A 69 0.05 6.56 -29.58
C VAL A 69 1.29 6.46 -30.47
N SER A 70 1.40 7.36 -31.45
CA SER A 70 2.46 7.33 -32.47
C SER A 70 3.73 8.07 -32.07
N TYR A 71 3.78 8.62 -30.85
CA TYR A 71 4.92 9.42 -30.39
C TYR A 71 6.25 8.69 -30.54
N LYS A 72 7.32 9.41 -30.85
CA LYS A 72 8.68 8.88 -30.86
C LYS A 72 9.13 8.62 -29.43
N LEU A 73 9.48 7.38 -29.15
CA LEU A 73 10.00 7.00 -27.83
C LEU A 73 11.33 7.74 -27.58
N PRO A 74 11.47 8.47 -26.46
CA PRO A 74 12.68 9.23 -26.16
C PRO A 74 13.82 8.29 -25.71
N GLU A 75 15.06 8.79 -25.81
CA GLU A 75 16.29 8.00 -25.63
C GLU A 75 16.32 7.26 -24.29
N GLY A 76 16.01 7.96 -23.20
CA GLY A 76 16.04 7.43 -21.84
C GLY A 76 15.02 6.31 -21.59
N LEU A 77 14.00 6.17 -22.45
CA LEU A 77 12.98 5.13 -22.36
C LEU A 77 13.16 4.01 -23.37
N LYS A 78 14.24 4.00 -24.18
CA LYS A 78 14.55 2.91 -25.11
C LYS A 78 14.50 1.51 -24.50
N PRO A 79 14.96 1.26 -23.25
CA PRO A 79 14.84 -0.05 -22.63
C PRO A 79 13.39 -0.57 -22.52
N LEU A 80 12.40 0.33 -22.55
CA LEU A 80 10.97 0.03 -22.50
C LEU A 80 10.31 -0.07 -23.88
N ALA A 81 11.08 -0.06 -24.99
CA ALA A 81 10.51 -0.05 -26.34
C ALA A 81 9.54 -1.22 -26.61
N ARG A 82 9.83 -2.41 -26.07
CA ARG A 82 8.92 -3.58 -26.18
C ARG A 82 7.57 -3.40 -25.48
N HIS A 83 7.46 -2.41 -24.60
CA HIS A 83 6.27 -2.07 -23.81
C HIS A 83 5.63 -0.75 -24.25
N LYS A 84 6.03 -0.16 -25.39
CA LYS A 84 5.54 1.16 -25.83
C LYS A 84 4.00 1.27 -25.87
N ASN A 85 3.32 0.17 -26.16
CA ASN A 85 1.85 0.11 -26.21
C ASN A 85 1.19 -0.10 -24.83
N ASP A 86 1.98 -0.35 -23.79
CA ASP A 86 1.51 -0.65 -22.43
C ASP A 86 1.56 0.56 -21.49
N PHE A 87 2.15 1.68 -21.92
CA PHE A 87 2.25 2.89 -21.09
C PHE A 87 2.08 4.19 -21.89
N THR A 88 1.75 5.25 -21.15
CA THR A 88 1.62 6.62 -21.66
C THR A 88 2.55 7.53 -20.89
N ILE A 89 3.21 8.45 -21.58
CA ILE A 89 4.01 9.51 -20.97
C ILE A 89 3.12 10.75 -20.83
N VAL A 90 3.01 11.26 -19.61
CA VAL A 90 2.34 12.53 -19.32
C VAL A 90 3.41 13.55 -18.97
N GLN A 91 3.38 14.71 -19.63
CA GLN A 91 4.32 15.80 -19.42
C GLN A 91 3.62 17.14 -19.18
N GLY A 92 4.33 18.12 -18.61
CA GLY A 92 3.80 19.45 -18.30
C GLY A 92 3.01 19.53 -16.98
N CYS A 93 2.98 18.45 -16.19
CA CYS A 93 2.40 18.46 -14.86
C CYS A 93 3.33 19.19 -13.88
N LYS A 94 2.80 20.17 -13.16
CA LYS A 94 3.50 20.87 -12.08
C LYS A 94 2.61 21.01 -10.86
N HIS A 95 3.21 20.92 -9.68
CA HIS A 95 2.49 21.12 -8.44
C HIS A 95 2.23 22.61 -8.20
N HIS A 96 0.97 23.05 -8.28
CA HIS A 96 0.60 24.47 -8.21
C HIS A 96 1.07 25.15 -6.91
N PHE A 97 0.99 24.46 -5.78
CA PHE A 97 1.33 25.00 -4.46
C PHE A 97 2.78 24.75 -4.01
N SER A 98 3.57 23.98 -4.77
CA SER A 98 4.96 23.71 -4.39
C SER A 98 5.85 24.71 -5.11
N ARG A 99 6.54 25.55 -4.34
CA ARG A 99 7.46 26.58 -4.86
C ARG A 99 8.93 26.31 -4.51
N GLN A 100 9.17 25.25 -3.75
CA GLN A 100 10.52 24.81 -3.36
C GLN A 100 10.99 23.70 -4.30
N ALA A 101 12.19 23.85 -4.87
CA ALA A 101 12.69 22.95 -5.92
C ALA A 101 12.73 21.48 -5.48
N HIS A 102 13.44 21.15 -4.41
CA HIS A 102 13.66 19.75 -3.98
C HIS A 102 12.54 19.18 -3.09
N TRP A 103 11.76 20.04 -2.41
CA TRP A 103 10.65 19.61 -1.55
C TRP A 103 9.42 19.11 -2.34
N GLY A 104 9.40 19.23 -3.67
CA GLY A 104 8.29 18.72 -4.49
C GLY A 104 7.98 17.23 -4.28
N SER A 105 9.01 16.43 -3.95
CA SER A 105 8.87 15.00 -3.61
C SER A 105 7.93 14.72 -2.43
N THR A 106 7.82 15.64 -1.48
CA THR A 106 6.93 15.55 -0.31
C THR A 106 5.45 15.50 -0.70
N TYR A 107 5.08 16.11 -1.83
CA TYR A 107 3.69 16.26 -2.28
C TYR A 107 3.38 15.48 -3.55
N TRP A 108 4.34 14.72 -4.08
CA TRP A 108 4.22 14.09 -5.39
C TRP A 108 3.00 13.17 -5.51
N LEU A 109 2.71 12.37 -4.47
CA LEU A 109 1.55 11.47 -4.45
C LEU A 109 0.29 12.08 -3.83
N THR A 110 0.36 13.28 -3.26
CA THR A 110 -0.75 13.89 -2.52
C THR A 110 -1.36 15.10 -3.24
N GLY A 111 -0.54 15.85 -3.99
CA GLY A 111 -0.96 17.12 -4.59
C GLY A 111 -1.31 18.20 -3.55
N ALA A 112 -0.93 18.00 -2.29
CA ALA A 112 -1.40 18.81 -1.18
C ALA A 112 -0.83 20.24 -1.20
N ASN A 113 -1.66 21.20 -0.81
CA ASN A 113 -1.19 22.56 -0.56
C ASN A 113 -0.43 22.58 0.77
N GLN A 114 0.87 22.90 0.74
CA GLN A 114 1.69 23.08 1.95
C GLN A 114 1.05 24.03 2.97
N TYR A 115 0.33 25.05 2.48
CA TYR A 115 -0.36 26.05 3.28
C TYR A 115 -1.88 25.81 3.35
N GLY A 116 -2.33 24.57 3.11
CA GLY A 116 -3.73 24.19 3.11
C GLY A 116 -4.40 24.28 4.48
N THR A 117 -3.61 24.23 5.55
CA THR A 117 -4.11 24.37 6.93
C THR A 117 -3.72 25.75 7.49
N PRO A 118 -4.69 26.63 7.80
CA PRO A 118 -4.41 27.94 8.38
C PRO A 118 -3.57 27.85 9.66
N GLY A 119 -2.55 28.71 9.77
CA GLY A 119 -1.68 28.77 10.94
C GLY A 119 -0.60 27.67 11.04
N GLN A 120 -0.54 26.74 10.08
CA GLN A 120 0.51 25.72 10.02
C GLN A 120 1.56 26.05 8.94
N SER A 121 2.83 25.76 9.23
CA SER A 121 3.95 25.92 8.29
C SER A 121 4.08 24.75 7.29
N PHE A 122 3.33 23.67 7.53
CA PHE A 122 3.32 22.45 6.76
C PHE A 122 1.96 21.78 6.84
N SER A 123 1.45 21.32 5.71
CA SER A 123 0.21 20.55 5.60
C SER A 123 0.36 19.55 4.46
N ASN A 124 -0.21 18.36 4.64
CA ASN A 124 -0.25 17.31 3.64
C ASN A 124 -1.58 16.56 3.73
N THR A 125 -1.81 15.62 2.82
CA THR A 125 -3.04 14.82 2.77
C THR A 125 -2.73 13.37 2.41
N ILE A 126 -3.75 12.52 2.34
CA ILE A 126 -3.62 11.15 1.84
C ILE A 126 -2.92 11.10 0.49
N SER A 127 -2.00 10.14 0.34
CA SER A 127 -1.33 9.87 -0.91
C SER A 127 -2.10 8.85 -1.77
N ALA A 128 -1.91 8.93 -3.08
CA ALA A 128 -2.60 8.08 -4.06
C ALA A 128 -2.37 6.58 -3.83
N ASP A 129 -1.19 6.20 -3.35
CA ASP A 129 -0.91 4.81 -2.97
C ASP A 129 -1.71 4.36 -1.76
N GLN A 130 -1.94 5.21 -0.76
CA GLN A 130 -2.77 4.85 0.39
C GLN A 130 -4.26 4.76 0.05
N VAL A 131 -4.73 5.57 -0.91
CA VAL A 131 -6.06 5.40 -1.51
C VAL A 131 -6.17 4.03 -2.20
N ALA A 132 -5.15 3.62 -2.95
CA ALA A 132 -5.11 2.30 -3.57
C ALA A 132 -5.02 1.16 -2.53
N ALA A 133 -4.22 1.35 -1.49
CA ALA A 133 -3.97 0.37 -0.43
C ALA A 133 -5.25 0.05 0.36
N ALA A 134 -6.08 1.06 0.61
CA ALA A 134 -7.38 0.89 1.25
C ALA A 134 -8.32 -0.07 0.48
N GLN A 135 -8.12 -0.23 -0.84
CA GLN A 135 -8.91 -1.14 -1.67
C GLN A 135 -8.19 -2.47 -1.92
N PHE A 136 -6.92 -2.41 -2.35
CA PHE A 136 -6.20 -3.60 -2.81
C PHE A 136 -5.44 -4.32 -1.71
N GLY A 137 -5.09 -3.65 -0.62
CA GLY A 137 -4.32 -4.20 0.50
C GLY A 137 -5.12 -5.08 1.47
N LYS A 138 -6.44 -5.21 1.28
CA LYS A 138 -7.31 -5.99 2.18
C LYS A 138 -6.95 -7.48 2.19
N HIS A 139 -6.54 -8.02 1.06
CA HIS A 139 -6.35 -9.46 0.84
C HIS A 139 -4.89 -9.92 0.83
N THR A 140 -3.95 -9.04 1.18
CA THR A 140 -2.51 -9.32 1.21
C THR A 140 -1.98 -9.17 2.63
N ARG A 141 -0.81 -9.77 2.94
CA ARG A 141 -0.18 -9.68 4.27
C ARG A 141 0.11 -8.23 4.64
N TYR A 142 0.68 -7.47 3.71
CA TYR A 142 0.95 -6.05 3.85
C TYR A 142 -0.10 -5.25 3.08
N THR A 143 -0.73 -4.29 3.74
CA THR A 143 -1.73 -3.40 3.11
C THR A 143 -1.12 -2.56 1.99
N SER A 144 0.09 -2.06 2.23
CA SER A 144 1.00 -1.50 1.23
C SER A 144 2.44 -1.64 1.75
N ILE A 145 3.42 -1.45 0.88
CA ILE A 145 4.84 -1.42 1.27
C ILE A 145 5.44 -0.08 0.80
N GLN A 146 6.02 0.65 1.74
CA GLN A 146 6.78 1.86 1.49
C GLN A 146 8.26 1.49 1.48
N LEU A 147 8.95 1.83 0.41
CA LEU A 147 10.37 1.59 0.20
C LEU A 147 11.06 2.94 -0.02
N ALA A 148 12.32 3.02 0.40
CA ALA A 148 13.20 4.13 0.11
C ALA A 148 14.62 3.61 -0.14
N SER A 149 15.42 4.30 -0.93
CA SER A 149 16.86 4.12 -0.95
C SER A 149 17.47 4.60 0.38
N ASP A 150 18.57 3.96 0.81
CA ASP A 150 19.26 4.38 2.03
C ASP A 150 19.96 5.72 1.81
N ALA A 151 19.30 6.80 2.23
CA ALA A 151 19.91 8.13 2.28
C ALA A 151 19.96 8.59 3.74
N ASN A 152 21.17 8.54 4.32
CA ASN A 152 21.47 9.09 5.64
C ASN A 152 21.18 10.60 5.72
N ASP A 153 21.07 11.27 4.58
CA ASP A 153 20.61 12.63 4.44
C ASP A 153 19.40 12.74 3.49
N ARG A 154 18.50 13.68 3.79
CA ARG A 154 17.32 13.91 2.94
C ARG A 154 17.67 14.60 1.63
N ASN A 155 18.92 15.03 1.42
CA ASN A 155 19.39 15.58 0.15
C ASN A 155 18.53 16.74 -0.42
N GLY A 156 17.90 17.50 0.46
CA GLY A 156 16.97 18.58 0.12
C GLY A 156 15.55 18.10 -0.23
N HIS A 157 15.27 16.80 -0.29
CA HIS A 157 13.91 16.27 -0.31
C HIS A 157 13.24 16.63 1.01
N GLY A 158 12.03 17.17 0.95
CA GLY A 158 11.34 17.75 2.11
C GLY A 158 11.04 16.72 3.22
N PRO A 159 10.18 17.05 4.18
CA PRO A 159 9.85 16.13 5.27
C PRO A 159 9.23 14.82 4.74
N GLY A 160 9.36 13.77 5.55
CA GLY A 160 8.84 12.43 5.26
C GLY A 160 9.92 11.46 4.77
N ASN A 161 9.95 10.28 5.39
CA ASN A 161 10.93 9.21 5.10
C ASN A 161 10.48 8.27 3.97
N SER A 162 9.30 8.51 3.38
CA SER A 162 8.79 7.85 2.18
C SER A 162 7.95 8.83 1.35
N LEU A 163 7.46 8.42 0.18
CA LEU A 163 6.53 9.23 -0.62
C LEU A 163 5.06 9.08 -0.17
N ALA A 164 4.80 8.19 0.80
CA ALA A 164 3.46 7.82 1.22
C ALA A 164 3.02 8.59 2.48
N TRP A 165 1.75 8.99 2.48
CA TRP A 165 1.12 9.81 3.49
C TRP A 165 -0.25 9.26 3.84
N ASP A 166 -0.54 9.15 5.13
CA ASP A 166 -1.82 8.63 5.62
C ASP A 166 -2.99 9.61 5.38
N GLN A 167 -4.19 9.22 5.81
CA GLN A 167 -5.41 10.01 5.67
C GLN A 167 -5.33 11.44 6.25
N ARG A 168 -4.38 11.69 7.14
CA ARG A 168 -4.22 12.95 7.88
C ARG A 168 -2.99 13.72 7.42
N GLY A 169 -2.30 13.25 6.39
CA GLY A 169 -1.08 13.88 5.91
C GLY A 169 0.10 13.70 6.86
N LYS A 170 0.17 12.58 7.60
CA LYS A 170 1.39 12.17 8.32
C LYS A 170 2.19 11.18 7.45
N PRO A 171 3.53 11.27 7.47
CA PRO A 171 4.36 10.44 6.61
C PRO A 171 4.40 8.99 7.11
N LEU A 172 4.31 8.04 6.20
CA LEU A 172 4.52 6.62 6.51
C LEU A 172 6.02 6.29 6.41
N SER A 173 6.52 5.45 7.32
CA SER A 173 7.92 5.01 7.31
C SER A 173 8.19 4.02 6.18
N ALA A 174 9.30 4.20 5.48
CA ALA A 174 9.79 3.24 4.49
C ALA A 174 10.70 2.18 5.11
N TRP A 175 10.82 1.04 4.42
CA TRP A 175 11.95 0.12 4.58
C TRP A 175 13.06 0.60 3.65
N ASN A 176 14.26 0.81 4.20
CA ASN A 176 15.35 1.50 3.52
C ASN A 176 16.48 0.56 3.08
N SER A 177 16.34 -0.75 3.28
CA SER A 177 17.35 -1.73 2.93
C SER A 177 16.75 -2.91 2.17
N PRO A 178 17.42 -3.41 1.12
CA PRO A 178 17.05 -4.67 0.48
C PRO A 178 17.04 -5.86 1.47
N MET A 179 18.01 -5.91 2.38
CA MET A 179 18.10 -6.97 3.39
C MET A 179 16.91 -6.90 4.34
N GLU A 180 16.59 -5.71 4.87
CA GLU A 180 15.41 -5.51 5.72
C GLU A 180 14.13 -5.95 4.99
N THR A 181 13.98 -5.54 3.74
CA THR A 181 12.82 -5.87 2.90
C THR A 181 12.71 -7.37 2.69
N TYR A 182 13.82 -8.04 2.36
CA TYR A 182 13.86 -9.50 2.20
C TYR A 182 13.46 -10.23 3.48
N LEU A 183 14.04 -9.86 4.63
CA LEU A 183 13.75 -10.48 5.91
C LEU A 183 12.28 -10.32 6.30
N LYS A 184 11.72 -9.11 6.11
CA LYS A 184 10.29 -8.87 6.39
C LYS A 184 9.40 -9.76 5.52
N LEU A 185 9.64 -9.79 4.21
CA LEU A 185 8.82 -10.51 3.24
C LEU A 185 8.94 -12.03 3.32
N PHE A 186 10.15 -12.56 3.52
CA PHE A 186 10.45 -13.96 3.21
C PHE A 186 11.16 -14.73 4.32
N ALA A 187 11.82 -14.07 5.28
CA ALA A 187 12.48 -14.81 6.35
C ALA A 187 11.45 -15.52 7.23
N ALA A 188 11.69 -16.80 7.48
CA ALA A 188 10.83 -17.62 8.34
C ALA A 188 10.72 -16.99 9.72
N ASP A 189 9.54 -17.10 10.32
CA ASP A 189 9.35 -16.69 11.70
C ASP A 189 9.97 -17.78 12.59
N ASP A 190 11.09 -17.45 13.21
CA ASP A 190 11.83 -18.30 14.16
C ASP A 190 11.13 -18.43 15.51
N ILE A 191 10.30 -17.45 15.86
CA ILE A 191 9.51 -17.44 17.09
C ILE A 191 8.30 -18.41 16.95
N PRO A 192 8.13 -19.35 17.90
CA PRO A 192 6.96 -20.23 17.94
C PRO A 192 5.65 -19.45 17.91
N LEU A 193 4.64 -19.99 17.21
CA LEU A 193 3.34 -19.34 17.03
C LEU A 193 2.68 -18.93 18.36
N ALA A 194 2.76 -19.80 19.38
CA ALA A 194 2.20 -19.52 20.70
C ALA A 194 2.85 -18.28 21.36
N GLN A 195 4.16 -18.11 21.20
CA GLN A 195 4.88 -16.96 21.72
C GLN A 195 4.55 -15.69 20.94
N ARG A 196 4.42 -15.76 19.61
CA ARG A 196 3.94 -14.62 18.80
C ARG A 196 2.55 -14.15 19.18
N ARG A 197 1.62 -15.09 19.47
CA ARG A 197 0.29 -14.76 20.00
C ARG A 197 0.37 -14.06 21.36
N ALA A 198 1.22 -14.55 22.26
CA ALA A 198 1.42 -13.92 23.56
C ALA A 198 1.95 -12.48 23.43
N MET A 199 2.93 -12.25 22.55
CA MET A 199 3.46 -10.91 22.27
C MET A 199 2.38 -9.97 21.71
N LEU A 200 1.53 -10.43 20.78
CA LEU A 200 0.42 -9.59 20.28
C LEU A 200 -0.60 -9.24 21.38
N VAL A 201 -0.89 -10.16 22.29
CA VAL A 201 -1.81 -9.90 23.41
C VAL A 201 -1.21 -8.87 24.38
N GLU A 202 0.09 -8.98 24.65
CA GLU A 202 0.81 -7.99 25.45
C GLU A 202 0.82 -6.61 24.79
N GLU A 203 1.13 -6.52 23.50
CA GLU A 203 1.08 -5.26 22.74
C GLU A 203 -0.30 -4.62 22.80
N ARG A 204 -1.39 -5.40 22.65
CA ARG A 204 -2.76 -4.89 22.82
C ARG A 204 -3.04 -4.36 24.22
N SER A 205 -2.64 -5.11 25.25
CA SER A 205 -2.83 -4.69 26.65
C SER A 205 -2.11 -3.38 26.98
N VAL A 206 -0.92 -3.17 26.40
CA VAL A 206 -0.17 -1.91 26.54
C VAL A 206 -0.93 -0.77 25.87
N LEU A 207 -1.43 -0.97 24.64
CA LEU A 207 -2.20 0.06 23.93
C LEU A 207 -3.51 0.40 24.65
N ASP A 208 -4.20 -0.58 25.22
CA ASP A 208 -5.42 -0.37 26.00
C ASP A 208 -5.14 0.49 27.25
N SER A 209 -4.03 0.20 27.95
CA SER A 209 -3.63 0.94 29.15
C SER A 209 -3.28 2.39 28.82
N VAL A 210 -2.52 2.59 27.74
CA VAL A 210 -2.18 3.92 27.20
C VAL A 210 -3.44 4.70 26.77
N MET A 211 -4.42 4.03 26.18
CA MET A 211 -5.69 4.63 25.76
C MET A 211 -6.49 5.14 26.98
N ILE A 212 -6.55 4.36 28.06
CA ILE A 212 -7.23 4.76 29.30
C ILE A 212 -6.56 6.00 29.91
N GLU A 213 -5.23 5.99 30.06
CA GLU A 213 -4.48 7.12 30.61
C GLU A 213 -4.66 8.38 29.78
N ALA A 214 -4.62 8.25 28.44
CA ALA A 214 -4.83 9.37 27.55
C ALA A 214 -6.27 9.92 27.66
N GLN A 215 -7.29 9.08 27.84
CA GLN A 215 -8.68 9.53 28.06
C GLN A 215 -8.86 10.28 29.38
N ASP A 216 -8.21 9.85 30.45
CA ASP A 216 -8.24 10.56 31.73
C ASP A 216 -7.55 11.92 31.65
N MET A 217 -6.44 12.00 30.90
CA MET A 217 -5.71 13.25 30.65
C MET A 217 -6.53 14.29 29.87
N GLN A 218 -7.50 13.85 29.07
CA GLN A 218 -8.36 14.75 28.30
C GLN A 218 -9.19 15.72 29.18
N ARG A 219 -9.42 15.35 30.45
CA ARG A 219 -10.21 16.16 31.39
C ARG A 219 -9.42 17.40 31.83
N GLY A 220 -9.75 18.55 31.24
CA GLY A 220 -9.18 19.84 31.62
C GLY A 220 -8.13 20.39 30.65
N LEU A 221 -7.96 19.77 29.48
CA LEU A 221 -7.07 20.26 28.44
C LEU A 221 -7.62 21.51 27.74
N THR A 222 -6.71 22.34 27.25
CA THR A 222 -7.07 23.41 26.31
C THR A 222 -7.46 22.79 24.96
N LYS A 223 -8.10 23.57 24.09
CA LYS A 223 -8.42 23.12 22.73
C LYS A 223 -7.19 22.63 21.96
N SER A 224 -6.08 23.37 22.05
CA SER A 224 -4.81 23.01 21.40
C SER A 224 -4.26 21.67 21.89
N ASP A 225 -4.35 21.41 23.19
CA ASP A 225 -3.88 20.15 23.77
C ASP A 225 -4.82 18.99 23.46
N THR A 226 -6.13 19.27 23.36
CA THR A 226 -7.13 18.30 22.88
C THR A 226 -6.82 17.86 21.44
N ASP A 227 -6.53 18.82 20.55
CA ASP A 227 -6.18 18.51 19.16
C ASP A 227 -4.93 17.61 19.06
N LYS A 228 -3.91 17.85 19.91
CA LYS A 228 -2.71 17.00 20.00
C LYS A 228 -3.02 15.60 20.54
N LEU A 229 -3.85 15.51 21.55
CA LEU A 229 -4.26 14.24 22.13
C LEU A 229 -5.09 13.42 21.13
N ASP A 230 -5.92 14.06 20.32
CA ASP A 230 -6.62 13.42 19.20
C ASP A 230 -5.63 12.90 18.14
N GLU A 231 -4.51 13.60 17.90
CA GLU A 231 -3.44 13.04 17.08
C GLU A 231 -2.85 11.76 17.66
N TYR A 232 -2.64 11.75 18.97
CA TYR A 232 -2.12 10.59 19.70
C TYR A 232 -3.07 9.39 19.64
N PHE A 233 -4.36 9.58 19.95
CA PHE A 233 -5.36 8.51 19.86
C PHE A 233 -5.46 7.89 18.48
N GLN A 234 -5.32 8.69 17.43
CA GLN A 234 -5.31 8.15 16.09
C GLN A 234 -4.08 7.29 15.82
N SER A 235 -2.89 7.71 16.30
CA SER A 235 -1.68 6.89 16.15
C SER A 235 -1.83 5.51 16.78
N ILE A 236 -2.57 5.43 17.91
CA ILE A 236 -2.92 4.15 18.56
C ILE A 236 -3.82 3.31 17.64
N ARG A 237 -4.90 3.89 17.08
CA ARG A 237 -5.80 3.17 16.14
C ARG A 237 -5.06 2.63 14.91
N ASP A 238 -4.08 3.38 14.41
CA ASP A 238 -3.26 2.94 13.27
C ASP A 238 -2.38 1.75 13.65
N ILE A 239 -1.84 1.72 14.88
CA ILE A 239 -1.11 0.57 15.42
C ILE A 239 -2.05 -0.63 15.59
N GLU A 240 -3.24 -0.45 16.21
CA GLU A 240 -4.23 -1.51 16.37
C GLU A 240 -4.63 -2.14 15.03
N THR A 241 -4.82 -1.32 14.00
CA THR A 241 -5.13 -1.79 12.64
C THR A 241 -4.01 -2.68 12.10
N ARG A 242 -2.75 -2.30 12.33
CA ARG A 242 -1.59 -3.10 11.96
C ARG A 242 -1.47 -4.39 12.76
N LEU A 243 -1.76 -4.36 14.06
CA LEU A 243 -1.76 -5.57 14.90
C LEU A 243 -2.87 -6.55 14.49
N SER A 244 -4.07 -6.04 14.20
CA SER A 244 -5.16 -6.85 13.66
C SER A 244 -4.77 -7.52 12.34
N LYS A 245 -4.06 -6.79 11.46
CA LYS A 245 -3.52 -7.35 10.23
C LYS A 245 -2.46 -8.42 10.51
N ALA A 246 -1.54 -8.18 11.44
CA ALA A 246 -0.51 -9.15 11.83
C ALA A 246 -1.13 -10.45 12.37
N GLU A 247 -2.16 -10.34 13.20
CA GLU A 247 -2.92 -11.47 13.73
C GLU A 247 -3.59 -12.30 12.62
N GLN A 248 -4.26 -11.65 11.67
CA GLN A 248 -4.90 -12.31 10.52
C GLN A 248 -3.93 -13.17 9.69
N TRP A 249 -2.66 -12.77 9.65
CA TRP A 249 -1.62 -13.43 8.83
C TRP A 249 -0.63 -14.24 9.66
N MET A 250 -0.86 -14.39 10.97
CA MET A 250 0.08 -15.07 11.85
C MET A 250 0.15 -16.58 11.59
N ASP A 251 -0.99 -17.20 11.33
CA ASP A 251 -1.09 -18.64 11.04
C ASP A 251 -0.80 -18.97 9.57
N VAL A 252 -0.71 -17.96 8.72
CA VAL A 252 -0.36 -18.12 7.31
C VAL A 252 1.16 -18.12 7.20
N PRO A 253 1.81 -19.16 6.64
CA PRO A 253 3.25 -19.13 6.41
C PRO A 253 3.64 -17.99 5.46
N LYS A 254 4.83 -17.42 5.63
CA LYS A 254 5.40 -16.53 4.61
C LYS A 254 5.71 -17.32 3.34
N SER A 255 5.55 -16.67 2.20
CA SER A 255 5.91 -17.24 0.90
C SER A 255 7.41 -17.49 0.82
N ARG A 256 7.83 -18.52 0.10
CA ARG A 256 9.25 -18.72 -0.23
C ARG A 256 9.71 -17.64 -1.21
N ALA A 257 10.89 -17.06 -0.99
CA ALA A 257 11.45 -16.08 -1.91
C ALA A 257 11.76 -16.73 -3.27
N PRO A 258 11.38 -16.08 -4.40
CA PRO A 258 11.81 -16.48 -5.74
C PRO A 258 13.23 -15.96 -6.09
N LEU A 259 13.99 -15.49 -5.10
CA LEU A 259 15.36 -15.00 -5.21
C LEU A 259 16.17 -15.41 -3.97
N GLU A 260 17.49 -15.37 -4.10
CA GLU A 260 18.42 -15.55 -2.98
C GLU A 260 18.44 -14.32 -2.07
N ASP A 261 18.92 -14.51 -0.84
CA ASP A 261 19.13 -13.45 0.14
C ASP A 261 20.04 -12.36 -0.45
N PRO A 262 19.70 -11.06 -0.31
CA PRO A 262 20.55 -9.98 -0.76
C PRO A 262 21.91 -9.95 -0.04
N GLU A 263 22.93 -9.37 -0.67
CA GLU A 263 24.17 -9.04 0.02
C GLU A 263 23.94 -7.96 1.09
N LYS A 264 24.75 -7.99 2.16
CA LYS A 264 24.54 -7.15 3.36
C LYS A 264 24.82 -5.65 3.17
N ALA A 265 25.55 -5.27 2.13
CA ALA A 265 26.05 -3.89 1.95
C ALA A 265 25.97 -3.46 0.47
N LEU A 266 24.78 -3.57 -0.11
CA LEU A 266 24.52 -3.05 -1.46
C LEU A 266 24.32 -1.54 -1.40
N VAL A 267 24.91 -0.82 -2.36
CA VAL A 267 24.77 0.63 -2.51
C VAL A 267 24.53 1.02 -3.95
N GLY A 268 23.83 2.15 -4.15
CA GLY A 268 23.63 2.77 -5.44
C GLY A 268 22.88 1.87 -6.42
N ARG A 269 23.40 1.70 -7.64
CA ARG A 269 22.71 0.93 -8.68
C ARG A 269 22.39 -0.51 -8.27
N SER A 270 23.33 -1.19 -7.61
CA SER A 270 23.15 -2.60 -7.20
C SER A 270 22.03 -2.78 -6.18
N GLU A 271 21.90 -1.81 -5.26
CA GLU A 271 20.83 -1.73 -4.26
C GLU A 271 19.46 -1.53 -4.93
N ILE A 272 19.38 -0.60 -5.88
CA ILE A 272 18.15 -0.30 -6.63
C ILE A 272 17.71 -1.53 -7.45
N GLU A 273 18.64 -2.19 -8.13
CA GLU A 273 18.34 -3.39 -8.93
C GLU A 273 17.81 -4.54 -8.07
N ILE A 274 18.37 -4.77 -6.87
CA ILE A 274 17.85 -5.80 -5.97
C ILE A 274 16.50 -5.39 -5.36
N MET A 275 16.30 -4.10 -5.08
CA MET A 275 15.02 -3.60 -4.57
C MET A 275 13.90 -3.81 -5.59
N TYR A 276 14.16 -3.55 -6.88
CA TYR A 276 13.21 -3.88 -7.95
C TYR A 276 12.89 -5.39 -8.01
N LYS A 277 13.89 -6.27 -7.85
CA LYS A 277 13.66 -7.72 -7.78
C LYS A 277 12.77 -8.10 -6.58
N LEU A 278 12.99 -7.50 -5.42
CA LEU A 278 12.18 -7.70 -4.22
C LEU A 278 10.74 -7.20 -4.42
N MET A 279 10.56 -6.05 -5.07
CA MET A 279 9.24 -5.54 -5.43
C MET A 279 8.48 -6.52 -6.31
N VAL A 280 9.12 -7.01 -7.39
CA VAL A 280 8.53 -8.01 -8.29
C VAL A 280 8.18 -9.30 -7.52
N ALA A 281 9.10 -9.79 -6.69
CA ALA A 281 8.89 -10.98 -5.88
C ALA A 281 7.69 -10.81 -4.92
N SER A 282 7.57 -9.65 -4.27
CA SER A 282 6.45 -9.35 -3.36
C SER A 282 5.09 -9.36 -4.07
N LEU A 283 5.06 -8.93 -5.34
CA LEU A 283 3.85 -8.96 -6.17
C LEU A 283 3.51 -10.36 -6.70
N GLN A 284 4.52 -11.14 -7.08
CA GLN A 284 4.37 -12.52 -7.54
C GLN A 284 3.86 -13.44 -6.44
N THR A 285 4.31 -13.21 -5.21
CA THR A 285 3.91 -13.94 -4.01
C THR A 285 2.67 -13.36 -3.31
N ASP A 286 2.09 -12.30 -3.87
CA ASP A 286 0.91 -11.58 -3.33
C ASP A 286 1.07 -11.13 -1.86
N ASN A 287 2.30 -10.82 -1.44
CA ASN A 287 2.59 -10.24 -0.13
C ASN A 287 2.00 -8.83 0.01
N THR A 288 1.96 -8.08 -1.08
CA THR A 288 1.30 -6.78 -1.23
C THR A 288 0.79 -6.62 -2.65
N ARG A 289 -0.13 -5.67 -2.85
CA ARG A 289 -0.59 -5.22 -4.17
C ARG A 289 -0.31 -3.74 -4.42
N VAL A 290 0.20 -3.02 -3.42
CA VAL A 290 0.53 -1.60 -3.52
C VAL A 290 1.93 -1.38 -2.97
N ILE A 291 2.78 -0.78 -3.80
CA ILE A 291 4.16 -0.44 -3.44
C ILE A 291 4.43 1.01 -3.80
N THR A 292 5.13 1.69 -2.92
CA THR A 292 5.65 3.04 -3.17
C THR A 292 7.14 3.01 -2.93
N TYR A 293 7.94 3.44 -3.90
CA TYR A 293 9.39 3.47 -3.79
C TYR A 293 9.92 4.87 -4.05
N ARG A 294 10.70 5.38 -3.10
CA ARG A 294 11.55 6.55 -3.27
C ARG A 294 12.96 6.08 -3.63
N GLU A 295 13.29 6.12 -4.92
CA GLU A 295 14.64 5.85 -5.42
C GLU A 295 15.55 7.05 -5.17
#